data_AF-A0A4P5ZBI4-F1
#
_entry.id   AF-A0A4P5ZBI4-F1
#
_cell.length_a   1.000
_cell.length_b   1.000
_cell.length_c   1.000
_cell.angle_alpha   90.00
_cell.angle_beta   90.00
_cell.angle_gamma   90.00
#
_symmetry.space_group_name_H-M   'P 1'
#
loop_
_entity.id
_entity.type
_entity.pdbx_description
1 polymer ?
#
loop_
_entity_poly.entity_id
_entity_poly.type
_entity_poly.pdbx_seq_one_letter_code
_entity_poly.pdbx_strand_id
1 'polypeptide(L)' 'MVYSRGFEALPPAVKQVIYRRLHDVLTGKDQGESFAHLSPVERRNIREILQETKADWPGHWRQE' A
#
# COMPACT_ATOMS: atom_id res chain seq x y z
N MET A 1 0.69 6.17 12.32
CA MET A 1 1.96 5.58 11.84
C MET A 1 1.69 4.15 11.36
N VAL A 2 2.04 3.84 10.12
CA VAL A 2 1.88 2.51 9.46
C VAL A 2 2.83 1.44 10.06
N TYR A 3 3.44 1.72 11.22
CA TYR A 3 4.39 0.90 11.97
C TYR A 3 3.82 0.39 13.31
N SER A 4 2.52 0.18 13.41
CA SER A 4 1.97 -0.47 14.61
C SER A 4 2.31 -1.96 14.57
N ARG A 5 2.87 -2.50 15.67
CA ARG A 5 3.07 -3.95 15.86
C ARG A 5 1.84 -4.79 15.51
N GLY A 6 0.64 -4.19 15.65
CA GLY A 6 -0.62 -4.79 15.25
C GLY A 6 -0.66 -5.19 13.77
N PHE A 7 -0.09 -4.39 12.86
CA PHE A 7 -0.07 -4.72 11.43
C PHE A 7 0.89 -5.88 11.13
N GLU A 8 2.03 -5.95 11.81
CA GLU A 8 3.00 -7.04 11.62
C GLU A 8 2.53 -8.36 12.22
N ALA A 9 1.72 -8.31 13.28
CA ALA A 9 1.10 -9.49 13.88
C ALA A 9 -0.11 -10.03 13.08
N LEU A 10 -0.57 -9.33 12.03
CA LEU A 10 -1.70 -9.81 11.23
C LEU A 10 -1.34 -11.10 10.47
N PRO A 11 -2.31 -12.02 10.32
CA PRO A 11 -2.15 -13.19 9.47
C PRO A 11 -1.82 -12.79 8.02
N PRO A 12 -1.03 -13.60 7.29
CA PRO A 12 -0.65 -13.30 5.90
C PRO A 12 -1.84 -13.05 4.97
N ALA A 13 -2.93 -13.79 5.14
CA ALA A 13 -4.15 -13.62 4.37
C ALA A 13 -4.79 -12.23 4.57
N VAL A 14 -4.77 -11.70 5.78
CA VAL A 14 -5.30 -10.36 6.10
C VAL A 14 -4.37 -9.29 5.52
N LYS A 15 -3.05 -9.47 5.66
CA LYS A 15 -2.06 -8.55 5.06
C LYS A 15 -2.24 -8.44 3.55
N GLN A 16 -2.46 -9.55 2.84
CA GLN A 16 -2.72 -9.52 1.40
C GLN A 16 -3.96 -8.69 1.02
N VAL A 17 -5.06 -8.80 1.76
CA VAL A 17 -6.25 -7.98 1.49
C VAL A 17 -5.95 -6.50 1.67
N ILE A 18 -5.23 -6.14 2.75
CA ILE A 18 -4.89 -4.75 3.01
C ILE A 18 -3.91 -4.21 1.97
N TYR A 19 -2.87 -4.99 1.64
CA TYR A 19 -1.92 -4.64 0.60
C TYR A 19 -2.60 -4.44 -0.75
N ARG A 20 -3.56 -5.31 -1.12
CA ARG A 20 -4.32 -5.15 -2.37
C ARG A 20 -5.11 -3.85 -2.38
N ARG A 21 -5.83 -3.56 -1.29
CA ARG A 21 -6.57 -2.28 -1.18
C ARG A 21 -5.64 -1.08 -1.22
N LEU A 22 -4.49 -1.16 -0.57
CA LEU A 22 -3.47 -0.11 -0.60
C LEU A 22 -2.92 0.08 -2.02
N HIS A 23 -2.72 -1.00 -2.76
CA HIS A 23 -2.33 -0.95 -4.17
C HIS A 23 -3.40 -0.28 -5.04
N ASP A 24 -4.68 -0.63 -4.89
CA ASP A 24 -5.80 0.02 -5.61
C ASP A 24 -5.86 1.53 -5.32
N VAL A 25 -5.67 1.92 -4.06
CA VAL A 25 -5.58 3.33 -3.66
C VAL A 25 -4.38 4.00 -4.31
N LEU A 26 -3.19 3.40 -4.29
CA LEU A 26 -1.98 4.02 -4.85
C LEU A 26 -1.95 4.04 -6.39
N THR A 27 -2.61 3.08 -7.06
CA THR A 27 -2.81 3.08 -8.51
C THR A 27 -3.89 4.04 -8.98
N GLY A 28 -4.77 4.50 -8.09
CA GLY A 28 -5.93 5.31 -8.47
C GLY A 28 -7.09 4.54 -9.04
N LYS A 29 -7.12 3.21 -8.85
CA LYS A 29 -8.32 2.39 -9.03
C LYS A 29 -9.35 2.69 -7.92
N ASP A 30 -8.88 2.95 -6.70
CA ASP A 30 -9.71 3.47 -5.61
C ASP A 30 -9.44 4.97 -5.41
N GLN A 31 -10.42 5.78 -5.77
CA GLN A 31 -10.41 7.25 -5.60
C GLN A 31 -11.42 7.69 -4.54
N GLY A 32 -11.63 6.86 -3.51
CA GLY A 32 -12.50 7.24 -2.39
C GLY A 32 -12.12 8.61 -1.84
N GLU A 33 -13.11 9.36 -1.36
CA GLU A 33 -12.94 10.75 -0.89
C GLU A 33 -11.84 10.87 0.18
N SER A 34 -11.66 9.82 0.99
CA SER A 34 -10.57 9.68 1.96
C SER A 34 -9.16 9.68 1.37
N PHE A 35 -8.99 9.41 0.08
CA PHE A 35 -7.71 9.34 -0.64
C PHE A 35 -7.58 10.37 -1.77
N ALA A 36 -8.59 11.23 -1.94
CA ALA A 36 -8.59 12.29 -2.95
C ALA A 36 -7.49 13.34 -2.71
N HIS A 37 -7.03 13.48 -1.47
CA HIS A 37 -5.91 14.35 -1.10
C HIS A 37 -4.55 13.83 -1.57
N LEU A 38 -4.44 12.56 -1.98
CA LEU A 38 -3.19 11.97 -2.42
C LEU A 38 -2.93 12.32 -3.89
N SER A 39 -1.97 13.20 -4.12
CA SER A 39 -1.48 13.56 -5.44
C SER A 39 -0.77 12.37 -6.13
N PRO A 40 -0.65 12.36 -7.47
CA PRO A 40 0.11 11.32 -8.19
C PRO A 40 1.55 11.16 -7.70
N VAL A 41 2.19 12.27 -7.31
CA VAL A 41 3.53 12.28 -6.73
C VAL A 41 3.56 11.61 -5.36
N GLU A 42 2.59 11.91 -4.50
CA GLU A 42 2.50 11.31 -3.16
C GLU A 42 2.25 9.80 -3.26
N ARG A 43 1.36 9.38 -4.18
CA ARG A 43 1.09 7.96 -4.44
C ARG A 43 2.34 7.21 -4.87
N ARG A 44 3.16 7.80 -5.74
CA ARG A 44 4.45 7.23 -6.15
C ARG A 44 5.43 7.15 -4.98
N ASN A 45 5.63 8.25 -4.25
CA ASN A 45 6.56 8.30 -3.12
C ASN A 45 6.19 7.26 -2.05
N ILE A 46 4.89 7.13 -1.70
CA ILE A 46 4.41 6.13 -0.74
C ILE A 46 4.71 4.72 -1.26
N ARG A 47 4.48 4.46 -2.56
CA ARG A 47 4.76 3.15 -3.18
C ARG A 47 6.24 2.80 -3.16
N GLU A 48 7.14 3.77 -3.37
CA GLU A 48 8.60 3.57 -3.28
C GLU A 48 9.01 3.23 -1.85
N ILE A 49 8.56 4.03 -0.87
CA ILE A 49 8.84 3.78 0.56
C ILE A 49 8.33 2.40 0.98
N LEU A 50 7.12 2.00 0.57
CA LEU A 50 6.58 0.67 0.91
C LEU A 50 7.41 -0.46 0.31
N GLN A 51 7.88 -0.30 -0.94
CA GLN A 51 8.76 -1.30 -1.56
C GLN A 51 10.11 -1.41 -0.87
N GLU A 52 10.69 -0.30 -0.43
CA GLU A 52 11.98 -0.29 0.28
C GLU A 52 11.85 -0.81 1.71
N THR A 53 10.74 -0.52 2.39
CA THR A 53 10.58 -0.81 3.83
C THR A 53 9.86 -2.12 4.13
N LYS A 54 9.09 -2.67 3.19
CA LYS A 54 8.33 -3.92 3.38
C LYS A 54 8.79 -4.97 2.40
N ALA A 55 9.70 -5.84 2.85
CA ALA A 55 10.19 -6.98 2.07
C ALA A 55 9.08 -7.98 1.66
N ASP A 56 7.98 -8.03 2.42
CA ASP A 56 6.79 -8.85 2.13
C ASP A 56 5.82 -8.17 1.15
N TRP A 57 6.15 -6.96 0.65
CA TRP A 57 5.35 -6.28 -0.35
C TRP A 57 5.39 -7.07 -1.66
N PRO A 58 4.24 -7.42 -2.27
CA PRO A 58 4.22 -8.26 -3.46
C PRO A 58 4.95 -7.60 -4.63
N GLY A 59 6.12 -8.15 -4.96
CA GLY A 59 6.99 -7.61 -6.02
C GLY A 59 6.35 -7.63 -7.41
N HIS A 60 5.29 -8.40 -7.63
CA HIS A 60 4.55 -8.44 -8.90
C HIS A 60 3.79 -7.14 -9.19
N TRP A 61 3.54 -6.28 -8.19
CA TRP A 61 2.97 -4.93 -8.40
C TRP A 61 3.98 -3.90 -8.88
N ARG A 62 5.25 -4.30 -9.04
CA ARG A 62 6.29 -3.44 -9.60
C ARG A 62 6.17 -3.30 -11.13
N GLN A 63 5.29 -4.06 -11.79
CA GLN A 63 5.21 -4.15 -13.25
C GLN A 63 3.82 -3.84 -13.88
N GLU A 64 2.86 -3.34 -13.11
CA GLU A 64 1.60 -2.80 -13.67
C GLU A 64 1.69 -1.29 -13.97
#